data_AF-R7H7T5-F1
#
_entry.id   AF-R7H7T5-F1
#
_cell.length_a   1.000
_cell.length_b   1.000
_cell.length_c   1.000
_cell.angle_alpha   90.00
_cell.angle_beta   90.00
_cell.angle_gamma   90.00
#
_symmetry.space_group_name_H-M   'P 1'
#
loop_
_entity.id
_entity.type
_entity.pdbx_description
1 polymer ?
#
loop_
_entity_poly.entity_id
_entity_poly.type
_entity_poly.pdbx_seq_one_letter_code
_entity_poly.pdbx_strand_id
1 'polypeptide(L)' 'MRTKNEEKWLSHYKALRCYLEANHQLPDKKKVENRGLLNWWKYNKRLLKTGRLTEERLELLRQLNALRYNKLLEL' A
#
# COMPACT_ATOMS: atom_id res chain seq x y z
N MET A 1 7.37 2.89 -21.62
CA MET A 1 7.41 4.10 -20.78
C MET A 1 6.43 3.91 -19.64
N ARG A 2 6.84 4.06 -18.37
CA ARG A 2 5.88 4.08 -17.25
C ARG A 2 5.04 5.34 -17.37
N THR A 3 3.73 5.21 -17.18
CA THR A 3 2.83 6.36 -17.17
C THR A 3 3.04 7.19 -15.90
N LYS A 4 2.75 8.50 -15.95
CA LYS A 4 2.78 9.38 -14.76
C LYS A 4 1.95 8.83 -13.60
N ASN A 5 0.91 8.03 -13.90
CA ASN A 5 0.06 7.39 -12.91
C ASN A 5 0.77 6.22 -12.21
N GLU A 6 1.55 5.44 -12.94
CA GLU A 6 2.37 4.37 -12.35
C GLU A 6 3.48 4.93 -11.47
N GLU A 7 4.15 5.99 -11.90
CA GLU A 7 5.18 6.65 -11.09
C GLU A 7 4.60 7.18 -9.77
N LYS A 8 3.43 7.83 -9.83
CA LYS A 8 2.70 8.25 -8.62
C LYS A 8 2.34 7.06 -7.75
N TRP A 9 1.84 5.96 -8.34
CA TRP A 9 1.48 4.77 -7.59
C TRP A 9 2.70 4.16 -6.88
N LEU A 10 3.83 4.04 -7.58
CA LEU A 10 5.10 3.55 -7.04
C LEU A 10 5.65 4.47 -5.93
N SER A 11 5.51 5.78 -6.07
CA SER A 11 5.91 6.74 -5.04
C SER A 11 5.12 6.53 -3.74
N HIS A 12 3.79 6.38 -3.82
CA HIS A 12 2.95 6.05 -2.66
C HIS A 12 3.30 4.69 -2.06
N TYR A 13 3.56 3.69 -2.91
CA TYR A 13 4.02 2.37 -2.47
C TYR A 13 5.32 2.47 -1.67
N LYS A 14 6.35 3.16 -2.19
CA LYS A 14 7.62 3.35 -1.51
C LYS A 14 7.47 4.10 -0.19
N ALA A 15 6.68 5.16 -0.18
CA ALA A 15 6.42 5.94 1.04
C ALA A 15 5.73 5.11 2.12
N LEU A 16 4.70 4.34 1.74
CA LEU A 16 4.01 3.46 2.68
C LEU A 16 4.90 2.30 3.13
N ARG A 17 5.71 1.71 2.23
CA ARG A 17 6.67 0.66 2.57
C ARG A 17 7.68 1.13 3.61
N CYS A 18 8.32 2.28 3.39
CA CYS A 18 9.28 2.87 4.33
C CYS A 18 8.64 3.10 5.71
N TYR A 19 7.41 3.61 5.74
CA TYR A 19 6.68 3.79 6.99
C TYR A 19 6.41 2.44 7.70
N LEU A 20 5.99 1.43 6.95
CA LEU A 20 5.73 0.08 7.47
C LEU A 20 7.01 -0.63 7.92
N GLU A 21 8.13 -0.47 7.23
CA GLU A 21 9.42 -1.02 7.66
C GLU A 21 9.91 -0.35 8.96
N ALA A 22 9.62 0.94 9.16
CA ALA A 22 10.00 1.65 10.38
C ALA A 22 9.05 1.41 11.57
N ASN A 23 7.74 1.25 11.33
CA ASN A 23 6.73 1.22 12.39
C ASN A 23 6.01 -0.13 12.52
N HIS A 24 6.09 -1.01 11.52
CA HIS A 24 5.32 -2.26 11.38
C HIS A 24 3.78 -2.11 11.48
N GLN A 25 3.27 -0.87 11.42
CA GLN A 25 1.86 -0.54 11.55
C GLN A 25 1.45 0.52 10.53
N LEU A 26 0.16 0.57 10.17
CA LEU A 26 -0.33 1.63 9.30
C LEU A 26 -0.25 2.99 9.98
N PRO A 27 -0.12 4.07 9.20
CA PRO A 27 -0.15 5.41 9.75
C PRO A 27 -1.47 5.71 10.46
N ASP A 28 -1.37 6.39 11.60
CA ASP A 28 -2.52 6.76 12.40
C ASP A 28 -3.38 7.83 11.73
N LYS A 29 -4.71 7.71 11.90
CA LYS A 29 -5.70 8.65 11.33
C LYS A 29 -5.56 10.09 11.83
N LYS A 30 -4.95 10.30 13.01
CA LYS A 30 -4.74 11.62 13.63
C LYS A 30 -3.52 12.34 13.08
N LYS A 31 -2.60 11.64 12.40
CA LYS A 31 -1.43 12.24 11.76
C LYS A 31 -1.80 12.69 10.34
N VAL A 32 -2.11 13.97 10.20
CA VAL A 32 -2.53 14.59 8.93
C VAL A 32 -1.52 14.33 7.81
N GLU A 33 -0.22 14.37 8.14
CA GLU A 33 0.89 14.14 7.20
C GLU A 33 0.80 12.77 6.50
N ASN A 34 0.32 11.74 7.21
CA ASN A 34 0.24 10.37 6.69
C ASN A 34 -1.18 9.95 6.26
N ARG A 35 -2.15 10.86 6.34
CA ARG A 35 -3.55 10.59 5.96
C ARG A 35 -3.68 10.20 4.49
N GLY A 36 -2.85 10.78 3.63
CA GLY A 36 -2.76 10.42 2.20
C GLY A 36 -2.38 8.96 1.98
N LEU A 37 -1.38 8.46 2.71
CA LEU A 37 -0.93 7.07 2.62
C LEU A 37 -2.00 6.09 3.13
N LEU A 38 -2.68 6.43 4.23
CA LEU A 38 -3.78 5.61 4.75
C LEU A 38 -4.94 5.53 3.75
N ASN A 39 -5.35 6.66 3.18
CA ASN A 39 -6.40 6.70 2.17
C ASN A 39 -6.01 5.91 0.91
N TRP A 40 -4.76 6.05 0.46
CA TRP A 40 -4.23 5.29 -0.67
C TRP A 40 -4.27 3.78 -0.40
N TRP A 41 -3.86 3.33 0.79
CA TRP A 41 -3.96 1.93 1.19
C TRP A 41 -5.40 1.41 1.17
N LYS A 42 -6.35 2.16 1.75
CA LYS A 42 -7.79 1.80 1.77
C LYS A 42 -8.35 1.69 0.35
N TYR A 43 -8.00 2.63 -0.52
CA TYR A 43 -8.42 2.62 -1.92
C TYR A 43 -7.90 1.37 -2.65
N ASN A 44 -6.61 1.05 -2.51
CA ASN A 44 -6.00 -0.12 -3.14
C ASN A 44 -6.56 -1.45 -2.59
N LYS A 45 -6.85 -1.54 -1.28
CA LYS A 45 -7.55 -2.70 -0.70
C LYS A 45 -8.97 -2.87 -1.26
N ARG A 46 -9.68 -1.77 -1.52
CA ARG A 46 -10.99 -1.82 -2.19
C ARG A 46 -10.85 -2.32 -3.63
N LEU A 47 -9.87 -1.78 -4.38
CA LEU A 47 -9.63 -2.22 -5.76
C LEU A 47 -9.26 -3.70 -5.85
N LEU A 48 -8.45 -4.20 -4.89
CA LEU A 48 -8.12 -5.61 -4.75
C LEU A 48 -9.37 -6.49 -4.63
N LYS A 49 -10.28 -6.12 -3.72
CA LYS A 49 -11.56 -6.84 -3.55
C LYS A 49 -12.43 -6.84 -4.81
N THR A 50 -12.32 -5.80 -5.63
CA THR A 50 -13.08 -5.69 -6.89
C THR A 50 -12.40 -6.35 -8.08
N GLY A 51 -11.21 -6.96 -7.92
CA GLY A 51 -10.47 -7.58 -9.01
C GLY A 51 -9.97 -6.60 -10.08
N ARG A 52 -9.90 -5.29 -9.77
CA ARG A 52 -9.50 -4.23 -10.70
C ARG A 52 -8.00 -3.91 -10.66
N LEU A 53 -7.23 -4.76 -9.98
CA LEU A 53 -5.80 -4.59 -9.79
C LEU A 53 -5.06 -5.53 -10.74
N THR A 54 -3.97 -5.04 -11.33
CA THR A 54 -3.03 -5.90 -12.07
C THR A 54 -2.28 -6.80 -11.09
N GLU A 55 -1.82 -7.96 -11.58
CA GLU A 55 -1.07 -8.94 -10.79
C GLU A 55 0.17 -8.32 -10.13
N GLU A 56 0.94 -7.52 -10.87
CA GLU A 56 2.12 -6.82 -10.32
C GLU A 56 1.78 -5.94 -9.11
N ARG A 57 0.70 -5.14 -9.22
CA ARG A 57 0.27 -4.26 -8.12
C ARG A 57 -0.28 -5.07 -6.96
N LEU A 58 -0.89 -6.21 -7.25
CA LEU A 58 -1.42 -7.12 -6.25
C LEU A 58 -0.27 -7.69 -5.41
N GLU A 59 0.78 -8.21 -6.04
CA GLU A 59 1.99 -8.70 -5.37
C GLU A 59 2.65 -7.62 -4.49
N LEU A 60 2.76 -6.39 -4.99
CA LEU A 60 3.30 -5.26 -4.21
C LEU A 60 2.42 -4.97 -2.98
N LEU A 61 1.09 -4.96 -3.12
CA LEU A 61 0.20 -4.81 -1.96
C LEU A 61 0.28 -5.98 -0.99
N ARG A 62 0.52 -7.22 -1.47
CA ARG A 62 0.77 -8.39 -0.62
C ARG A 62 2.03 -8.18 0.22
N GLN A 63 3.11 -7.67 -0.38
CA GLN A 63 4.36 -7.35 0.32
C GLN A 63 4.11 -6.31 1.44
N LEU A 64 3.38 -5.23 1.15
CA LEU A 64 3.01 -4.24 2.18
C LEU A 64 2.18 -4.87 3.31
N ASN A 65 1.26 -5.78 2.97
CA ASN A 65 0.46 -6.46 3.98
C ASN A 65 1.32 -7.37 4.88
N ALA A 66 2.29 -8.06 4.29
CA ALA A 66 3.25 -8.92 5.01
C ALA A 66 4.18 -8.12 5.93
N LEU A 67 4.51 -6.86 5.59
CA LEU A 67 5.28 -6.00 6.50
C LEU A 67 4.50 -5.59 7.76
N ARG A 68 3.16 -5.67 7.73
CA ARG A 68 2.29 -5.30 8.87
C ARG A 68 2.00 -6.46 9.79
N TYR A 69 1.82 -7.63 9.20
CA TYR A 69 1.54 -8.86 9.92
C TYR A 69 2.72 -9.77 9.64
N ASN A 70 3.49 -10.09 10.68
CA ASN A 70 4.60 -11.04 10.66
C ASN A 70 4.09 -12.49 10.42
N LYS A 71 3.17 -12.63 9.48
CA LYS A 71 2.49 -13.83 9.00
C LYS A 71 2.04 -13.52 7.58
N LEU A 72 2.59 -14.29 6.64
CA LEU A 72 2.03 -14.52 5.30
C LEU A 72 0.58 -15.01 5.46
N LEU A 73 -0.35 -14.07 5.62
CA LEU A 73 -1.77 -14.38 5.56
C LEU A 73 -2.20 -14.22 4.11
N GLU A 74 -2.64 -15.34 3.57
CA GLU A 74 -3.26 -15.50 2.27
C GLU A 74 -4.30 -14.39 2.03
N LEU A 75 -4.17 -13.73 0.87
CA LEU A 75 -5.02 -12.66 0.37
C LEU A 75 -5.85 -13.17 -0.78
#